data_AF-A0A7W1E1I1-F1
#
_entry.id   AF-A0A7W1E1I1-F1
#
_cell.length_a   1.000
_cell.length_b   1.000
_cell.length_c   1.000
_cell.angle_alpha   90.00
_cell.angle_beta   90.00
_cell.angle_gamma   90.00
#
_symmetry.space_group_name_H-M   'P 1'
#
loop_
_entity.id
_entity.type
_entity.pdbx_description
1 polymer ?
#
loop_
_entity_poly.entity_id
_entity_poly.type
_entity_poly.pdbx_seq_one_letter_code
_entity_poly.pdbx_strand_id
1 'polypeptide(L)'
;MADEWLRSLLGDERDVALIAVGGYGRFELCPKSDLDVLLLHRGRKDIRVVADRIWYPIWDRGVGLDHSVRTLKEATTVAASDVRAALGLVDARLVAGDEALARDLTTRVADLWRKRAPKFLPAVADEVEDRHRRFGPVPFLLEPDVKEGHGGLRDVQVLRAARKAVPVIPALGEELFDAYAVLLGVRVALHEHTGRPTDRLLLEEQDAVAAGAGYDDADALMAAVAAASRQIAW
;
A
#
# COMPACT_ATOMS: atom_id res chain seq x y z
N MET A 1 -14.16 3.80 -10.81
CA MET A 1 -15.07 3.24 -9.78
C MET A 1 -14.82 3.81 -8.37
N ALA A 2 -13.74 3.44 -7.65
CA ALA A 2 -13.51 3.95 -6.28
C ALA A 2 -13.20 5.46 -6.21
N ASP A 3 -12.25 5.95 -7.02
CA ASP A 3 -11.89 7.37 -7.08
C ASP A 3 -13.09 8.27 -7.44
N GLU A 4 -13.90 7.86 -8.42
CA GLU A 4 -15.09 8.61 -8.85
C GLU A 4 -16.13 8.69 -7.74
N TRP A 5 -16.34 7.59 -7.02
CA TRP A 5 -17.26 7.59 -5.89
C TRP A 5 -16.75 8.50 -4.76
N LEU A 6 -15.47 8.40 -4.37
CA LEU A 6 -14.90 9.28 -3.35
C LEU A 6 -14.90 10.75 -3.76
N ARG A 7 -14.66 11.06 -5.04
CA ARG A 7 -14.84 12.41 -5.60
C ARG A 7 -16.26 12.91 -5.41
N SER A 8 -17.26 12.07 -5.68
CA SER A 8 -18.67 12.43 -5.50
C SER A 8 -19.04 12.69 -4.03
N LEU A 9 -18.41 12.00 -3.07
CA LEU A 9 -18.63 12.20 -1.64
C LEU A 9 -17.99 13.51 -1.13
N LEU A 10 -16.79 13.85 -1.63
CA LEU A 10 -16.14 15.11 -1.25
C LEU A 10 -16.89 16.32 -1.85
N GLY A 11 -17.20 16.28 -3.14
CA GLY A 11 -17.77 17.42 -3.87
C GLY A 11 -16.77 18.58 -4.05
N ASP A 12 -17.29 19.81 -4.18
CA ASP A 12 -16.51 21.02 -4.45
C ASP A 12 -15.97 21.71 -3.16
N GLU A 13 -15.59 20.91 -2.16
CA GLU A 13 -15.07 21.42 -0.90
C GLU A 13 -13.73 22.15 -1.10
N ARG A 14 -13.71 23.45 -0.79
CA ARG A 14 -12.48 24.26 -0.83
C ARG A 14 -11.61 23.99 0.39
N ASP A 15 -10.31 24.22 0.21
CA ASP A 15 -9.28 24.09 1.26
C ASP A 15 -9.19 22.68 1.88
N VAL A 16 -9.69 21.69 1.16
CA VAL A 16 -9.70 20.27 1.55
C VAL A 16 -9.23 19.43 0.36
N ALA A 17 -8.41 18.42 0.62
CA ALA A 17 -7.98 17.45 -0.37
C ALA A 17 -8.10 16.05 0.22
N LEU A 18 -8.74 15.14 -0.53
CA LEU A 18 -8.80 13.72 -0.21
C LEU A 18 -7.64 13.02 -0.91
N ILE A 19 -6.77 12.42 -0.12
CA ILE A 19 -5.51 11.83 -0.56
C ILE A 19 -5.58 10.32 -0.31
N ALA A 20 -5.32 9.51 -1.33
CA ALA A 20 -5.07 8.08 -1.17
C ALA A 20 -3.62 7.88 -0.71
N VAL A 21 -3.41 6.96 0.23
CA VAL A 21 -2.08 6.62 0.76
C VAL A 21 -1.83 5.11 0.62
N GLY A 22 -0.60 4.65 0.89
CA GLY A 22 -0.29 3.22 0.88
C GLY A 22 -0.64 2.51 -0.44
N GLY A 23 -1.27 1.34 -0.35
CA GLY A 23 -1.66 0.53 -1.52
C GLY A 23 -2.66 1.25 -2.43
N TYR A 24 -3.58 2.03 -1.84
CA TYR A 24 -4.54 2.80 -2.64
C TYR A 24 -3.86 3.96 -3.39
N GLY A 25 -2.89 4.62 -2.76
CA GLY A 25 -2.06 5.64 -3.40
C GLY A 25 -1.33 5.11 -4.63
N ARG A 26 -0.86 3.85 -4.58
CA ARG A 26 -0.17 3.16 -5.69
C ARG A 26 -1.07 2.55 -6.77
N PHE A 27 -2.40 2.66 -6.65
CA PHE A 27 -3.36 1.95 -7.52
C PHE A 27 -3.29 0.42 -7.40
N GLU A 28 -2.95 -0.10 -6.23
CA GLU A 28 -2.72 -1.54 -5.98
C GLU A 28 -3.77 -2.12 -5.02
N LEU A 29 -5.00 -1.59 -5.03
CA LEU A 29 -6.10 -2.14 -4.23
C LEU A 29 -6.45 -3.54 -4.73
N CYS A 30 -6.33 -4.53 -3.84
CA CYS A 30 -6.87 -5.87 -4.06
C CYS A 30 -8.32 -5.92 -3.52
N PRO A 31 -9.14 -6.88 -3.95
CA PRO A 31 -10.43 -7.16 -3.33
C PRO A 31 -10.28 -7.24 -1.81
N LYS A 32 -11.28 -6.77 -1.05
CA LYS A 32 -11.25 -6.77 0.43
C LYS A 32 -10.11 -5.96 1.08
N SER A 33 -9.30 -5.22 0.32
CA SER A 33 -8.36 -4.25 0.90
C SER A 33 -9.09 -3.03 1.44
N ASP A 34 -8.61 -2.49 2.57
CA ASP A 34 -9.10 -1.25 3.13
C ASP A 34 -8.76 -0.06 2.21
N LEU A 35 -9.60 0.97 2.24
CA LEU A 35 -9.29 2.26 1.65
C LEU A 35 -8.44 3.06 2.64
N ASP A 36 -7.16 3.20 2.36
CA ASP A 36 -6.28 4.06 3.15
C ASP A 36 -6.34 5.51 2.62
N VAL A 37 -6.91 6.43 3.41
CA VAL A 37 -7.14 7.82 2.97
C VAL A 37 -6.75 8.87 4.03
N LEU A 38 -6.29 10.02 3.55
CA LEU A 38 -6.02 11.21 4.34
C LEU A 38 -6.91 12.35 3.83
N LEU A 39 -7.77 12.88 4.70
CA LEU A 39 -8.47 14.13 4.47
C LEU A 39 -7.59 15.29 4.97
N LEU A 40 -6.92 15.93 4.02
CA LEU A 40 -6.01 17.04 4.26
C LEU A 40 -6.77 18.37 4.20
N HIS A 41 -6.53 19.30 5.12
CA HIS A 41 -7.21 20.61 5.11
C HIS A 41 -6.31 21.79 5.53
N ARG A 42 -6.70 23.03 5.16
CA ARG A 42 -6.02 24.27 5.61
C ARG A 42 -6.61 24.85 6.90
N GLY A 43 -6.81 24.01 7.91
CA GLY A 43 -7.28 24.46 9.23
C GLY A 43 -8.77 24.83 9.28
N ARG A 44 -9.58 24.32 8.35
CA ARG A 44 -11.05 24.45 8.38
C ARG A 44 -11.64 24.08 9.74
N LYS A 45 -12.56 24.92 10.24
CA LYS A 45 -13.24 24.72 11.55
C LYS A 45 -14.32 23.64 11.49
N ASP A 46 -14.93 23.44 10.34
CA ASP A 46 -16.02 22.50 10.08
C ASP A 46 -15.51 21.18 9.48
N ILE A 47 -14.20 20.92 9.48
CA ILE A 47 -13.60 19.75 8.82
C ILE A 47 -14.21 18.43 9.29
N ARG A 48 -14.62 18.35 10.56
CA ARG A 48 -15.29 17.17 11.11
C ARG A 48 -16.60 16.86 10.40
N VAL A 49 -17.38 17.88 10.06
CA VAL A 49 -18.65 17.71 9.34
C VAL A 49 -18.41 17.21 7.92
N VAL A 50 -17.37 17.73 7.25
CA VAL A 50 -16.96 17.24 5.92
C VAL A 50 -16.48 15.79 6.00
N ALA A 51 -15.63 15.48 6.99
CA ALA A 51 -15.10 14.15 7.22
C ALA A 51 -16.22 13.13 7.43
N ASP A 52 -17.15 13.42 8.35
CA ASP A 52 -18.28 12.54 8.66
C ASP A 52 -19.16 12.28 7.42
N ARG A 53 -19.37 13.29 6.56
CA ARG A 53 -20.13 13.14 5.30
C ARG A 53 -19.44 12.20 4.30
N ILE A 54 -18.12 12.05 4.37
CA ILE A 54 -17.35 11.15 3.50
C ILE A 54 -17.27 9.76 4.13
N TRP A 55 -17.01 9.67 5.44
CA TRP A 55 -16.73 8.39 6.11
C TRP A 55 -17.98 7.54 6.33
N TYR A 56 -19.10 8.13 6.75
CA TYR A 56 -20.31 7.35 7.02
C TYR A 56 -20.81 6.56 5.80
N PRO A 57 -20.91 7.13 4.59
CA PRO A 57 -21.28 6.36 3.40
C PRO A 57 -20.33 5.21 3.06
N ILE A 58 -19.05 5.28 3.46
CA ILE A 58 -18.08 4.21 3.24
C ILE A 58 -18.34 3.05 4.20
N TRP A 59 -18.49 3.36 5.49
CA TRP A 59 -18.81 2.36 6.51
C TRP A 59 -20.17 1.71 6.28
N ASP A 60 -21.18 2.47 5.86
CA ASP A 60 -22.53 1.95 5.58
C ASP A 60 -22.54 0.92 4.44
N ARG A 61 -21.53 0.94 3.57
CA ARG A 61 -21.33 -0.07 2.51
C ARG A 61 -20.48 -1.26 2.94
N GLY A 62 -20.03 -1.29 4.19
CA GLY A 62 -19.16 -2.35 4.72
C GLY A 62 -17.77 -2.37 4.09
N VAL A 63 -17.33 -1.25 3.49
CA VAL A 63 -15.99 -1.12 2.92
C VAL A 63 -15.02 -0.79 4.04
N GLY A 64 -13.91 -1.53 4.11
CA GLY A 64 -12.84 -1.25 5.06
C GLY A 64 -12.21 0.13 4.80
N LEU A 65 -11.96 0.88 5.86
CA LEU A 65 -11.50 2.28 5.79
C LEU A 65 -10.50 2.54 6.91
N ASP A 66 -9.24 2.77 6.53
CA ASP A 66 -8.27 3.42 7.40
C ASP A 66 -8.15 4.89 6.98
N HIS A 67 -8.43 5.80 7.91
CA HIS A 67 -8.52 7.21 7.59
C HIS A 67 -7.87 8.11 8.63
N SER A 68 -7.40 9.26 8.17
CA SER A 68 -6.98 10.34 9.05
C SER A 68 -7.45 11.69 8.53
N VAL A 69 -7.67 12.62 9.46
CA VAL A 69 -8.00 14.02 9.15
C VAL A 69 -6.89 14.88 9.73
N ARG A 70 -6.17 15.61 8.88
CA ARG A 70 -5.00 16.37 9.31
C ARG A 70 -4.86 17.67 8.53
N THR A 71 -4.29 18.67 9.18
CA THR A 71 -3.67 19.79 8.50
C THR A 71 -2.35 19.37 7.86
N LEU A 72 -1.85 20.18 6.91
CA LEU A 72 -0.51 19.98 6.34
C LEU A 72 0.58 19.94 7.41
N LYS A 73 0.47 20.77 8.46
CA LYS A 73 1.42 20.80 9.56
C LYS A 73 1.36 19.51 10.39
N GLU A 74 0.17 19.00 10.69
CA GLU A 74 0.02 17.75 11.45
C GLU A 74 0.51 16.55 10.64
N ALA A 75 0.14 16.45 9.36
CA ALA A 75 0.57 15.36 8.49
C ALA A 75 2.11 15.29 8.39
N THR A 76 2.77 16.44 8.20
CA THR A 76 4.24 16.51 8.12
C THR A 76 4.92 16.31 9.48
N THR A 77 4.30 16.74 10.58
CA THR A 77 4.81 16.46 11.94
C THR A 77 4.81 14.96 12.22
N VAL A 78 3.70 14.27 11.95
CA VAL A 78 3.60 12.83 12.18
C VAL A 78 4.58 12.07 11.29
N ALA A 79 4.67 12.42 10.00
CA ALA A 79 5.65 11.83 9.09
C ALA A 79 7.11 12.04 9.55
N ALA A 80 7.40 13.12 10.28
CA ALA A 80 8.76 13.40 10.75
C ALA A 80 9.14 12.59 12.00
N SER A 81 8.16 12.16 12.78
CA SER A 81 8.36 11.39 14.02
C SER A 81 8.21 9.88 13.82
N ASP A 82 7.45 9.43 12.83
CA ASP A 82 7.07 8.03 12.64
C ASP A 82 7.42 7.56 11.21
N VAL A 83 8.29 6.56 11.13
CA VAL A 83 8.76 5.99 9.86
C VAL A 83 7.65 5.28 9.08
N ARG A 84 6.69 4.64 9.75
CA ARG A 84 5.56 3.96 9.09
C ARG A 84 4.61 4.97 8.48
N ALA A 85 4.32 6.04 9.22
CA ALA A 85 3.51 7.14 8.71
C ALA A 85 4.19 7.83 7.51
N ALA A 86 5.51 8.03 7.58
CA ALA A 86 6.28 8.56 6.46
C ALA A 86 6.19 7.64 5.24
N LEU A 87 6.44 6.34 5.40
CA LEU A 87 6.34 5.33 4.35
C LEU A 87 4.96 5.33 3.67
N GLY A 88 3.88 5.38 4.44
CA GLY A 88 2.52 5.42 3.89
C GLY A 88 2.26 6.66 3.02
N LEU A 89 2.86 7.81 3.37
CA LEU A 89 2.69 9.08 2.66
C LEU A 89 3.64 9.25 1.46
N VAL A 90 4.69 8.43 1.34
CA VAL A 90 5.63 8.47 0.20
C VAL A 90 4.95 8.15 -1.14
N ASP A 91 3.83 7.42 -1.09
CA ASP A 91 2.96 7.10 -2.24
C ASP A 91 1.64 7.90 -2.23
N ALA A 92 1.60 9.02 -1.50
CA ALA A 92 0.41 9.85 -1.43
C ALA A 92 -0.02 10.36 -2.81
N ARG A 93 -1.30 10.19 -3.13
CA ARG A 93 -1.90 10.56 -4.41
C ARG A 93 -3.22 11.29 -4.20
N LEU A 94 -3.42 12.39 -4.92
CA LEU A 94 -4.70 13.09 -4.91
C LEU A 94 -5.81 12.21 -5.50
N VAL A 95 -6.91 12.09 -4.76
CA VAL A 95 -8.18 11.53 -5.26
C VAL A 95 -9.11 12.65 -5.67
N ALA A 96 -9.32 13.65 -4.80
CA ALA A 96 -10.28 14.74 -5.00
C ALA A 96 -9.90 16.01 -4.19
N GLY A 97 -10.37 17.20 -4.61
CA GLY A 97 -10.22 18.45 -3.86
C GLY A 97 -9.05 19.34 -4.29
N ASP A 98 -8.50 20.12 -3.35
CA ASP A 98 -7.46 21.12 -3.60
C ASP A 98 -6.12 20.50 -4.03
N GLU A 99 -5.81 20.62 -5.32
CA GLU A 99 -4.56 20.12 -5.89
C GLU A 99 -3.31 20.79 -5.33
N ALA A 100 -3.37 22.09 -5.01
CA ALA A 100 -2.21 22.79 -4.47
C ALA A 100 -1.88 22.26 -3.08
N LEU A 101 -2.90 21.97 -2.27
CA LEU A 101 -2.73 21.37 -0.95
C LEU A 101 -2.13 19.94 -1.04
N ALA A 102 -2.57 19.15 -2.02
CA ALA A 102 -1.98 17.83 -2.28
C ALA A 102 -0.53 17.90 -2.75
N ARG A 103 -0.20 18.83 -3.66
CA ARG A 103 1.18 19.09 -4.11
C ARG A 103 2.06 19.53 -2.94
N ASP A 104 1.57 20.42 -2.09
CA ASP A 104 2.29 20.86 -0.89
C ASP A 104 2.65 19.68 0.03
N LEU A 105 1.73 18.73 0.23
CA LEU A 105 1.98 17.52 1.02
C LEU A 105 3.03 16.63 0.38
N THR A 106 2.85 16.25 -0.90
CA THR A 106 3.74 15.29 -1.56
C THR A 106 5.16 15.82 -1.68
N THR A 107 5.35 17.10 -1.98
CA THR A 107 6.67 17.75 -1.98
C THR A 107 7.33 17.69 -0.60
N ARG A 108 6.62 18.09 0.46
CA ARG A 108 7.17 18.11 1.83
C ARG A 108 7.52 16.71 2.33
N VAL A 109 6.68 15.71 2.04
CA VAL A 109 6.94 14.33 2.44
C VAL A 109 8.12 13.76 1.66
N ALA A 110 8.23 14.00 0.36
CA ALA A 110 9.38 13.55 -0.43
C ALA A 110 10.69 14.16 0.07
N ASP A 111 10.70 15.46 0.38
CA ASP A 111 11.87 16.13 0.94
C ASP A 111 12.23 15.62 2.33
N LEU A 112 11.22 15.41 3.19
CA LEU A 112 11.41 14.84 4.51
C LEU A 112 11.99 13.43 4.44
N TRP A 113 11.44 12.58 3.58
CA TRP A 113 11.88 11.20 3.38
C TRP A 113 13.35 11.14 2.98
N ARG A 114 13.79 11.98 2.02
CA ARG A 114 15.20 12.10 1.63
C ARG A 114 16.08 12.62 2.76
N LYS A 115 15.68 13.71 3.41
CA LYS A 115 16.47 14.34 4.51
C LYS A 115 16.62 13.41 5.72
N ARG A 116 15.60 12.59 6.01
CA ARG A 116 15.59 11.65 7.13
C ARG A 116 16.06 10.25 6.75
N ALA A 117 16.41 9.98 5.49
CA ALA A 117 16.85 8.67 5.04
C ALA A 117 17.95 8.04 5.93
N PRO A 118 18.98 8.77 6.41
CA PRO A 118 19.98 8.19 7.32
C PRO A 118 19.42 7.66 8.65
N LYS A 119 18.26 8.17 9.09
CA LYS A 119 17.55 7.69 10.29
C LYS A 119 16.47 6.66 9.95
N PHE A 120 15.73 6.88 8.86
CA PHE A 120 14.59 6.07 8.50
C PHE A 120 14.98 4.74 7.87
N LEU A 121 15.97 4.72 6.97
CA LEU A 121 16.34 3.48 6.27
C LEU A 121 16.88 2.38 7.21
N PRO A 122 17.69 2.67 8.24
CA PRO A 122 18.04 1.66 9.23
C PRO A 122 16.83 1.09 9.97
N ALA A 123 15.90 1.95 10.41
CA ALA A 123 14.68 1.49 11.07
C ALA A 123 13.80 0.63 10.15
N VAL A 124 13.70 0.98 8.86
CA VAL A 124 13.00 0.16 7.87
C VAL A 124 13.71 -1.19 7.66
N ALA A 125 15.04 -1.20 7.62
CA ALA A 125 15.81 -2.44 7.49
C ALA A 125 15.58 -3.37 8.69
N ASP A 126 15.56 -2.82 9.91
CA ASP A 126 15.24 -3.59 11.12
C ASP A 126 13.83 -4.21 11.05
N GLU A 127 12.83 -3.44 10.58
CA GLU A 127 11.46 -3.94 10.39
C GLU A 127 11.38 -5.02 9.30
N VAL A 128 12.15 -4.90 8.23
CA VAL A 128 12.25 -5.91 7.17
C VAL A 128 12.81 -7.21 7.74
N GLU A 129 13.91 -7.14 8.49
CA GLU A 129 14.55 -8.33 9.07
C GLU A 129 13.61 -9.03 10.08
N ASP A 130 12.93 -8.25 10.92
CA ASP A 130 11.95 -8.80 11.86
C ASP A 130 10.79 -9.50 11.17
N ARG A 131 10.25 -8.86 10.13
CA ARG A 131 9.19 -9.45 9.30
C ARG A 131 9.68 -10.73 8.62
N HIS A 132 10.88 -10.74 8.03
CA HIS A 132 11.45 -11.93 7.41
C HIS A 132 11.58 -13.10 8.40
N ARG A 133 12.01 -12.84 9.65
CA ARG A 133 12.06 -13.87 10.70
C ARG A 133 10.67 -14.39 11.08
N ARG A 134 9.66 -13.52 11.13
CA ARG A 134 8.31 -13.87 11.54
C ARG A 134 7.53 -14.66 10.48
N PHE A 135 7.63 -14.26 9.21
CA PHE A 135 6.84 -14.83 8.11
C PHE A 135 7.60 -15.87 7.30
N GLY A 136 8.93 -15.86 7.35
CA GLY A 136 9.78 -16.79 6.64
C GLY A 136 9.88 -16.50 5.12
N PRO A 137 10.72 -17.27 4.42
CA PRO A 137 10.94 -17.14 2.98
C PRO A 137 9.81 -17.78 2.17
N VAL A 138 9.10 -16.95 1.40
CA VAL A 138 8.01 -17.38 0.50
C VAL A 138 8.38 -18.59 -0.38
N PRO A 139 9.56 -18.64 -1.07
CA PRO A 139 9.85 -19.73 -2.00
C PRO A 139 10.11 -21.09 -1.35
N PHE A 140 10.15 -21.18 -0.02
CA PHE A 140 10.44 -22.42 0.72
C PHE A 140 9.31 -22.86 1.66
N LEU A 141 8.17 -22.16 1.64
CA LEU A 141 7.03 -22.48 2.49
C LEU A 141 5.92 -23.12 1.67
N LEU A 142 5.30 -24.17 2.23
CA LEU A 142 4.10 -24.78 1.65
C LEU A 142 2.91 -23.83 1.67
N GLU A 143 2.81 -22.98 2.69
CA GLU A 143 1.70 -22.06 2.90
C GLU A 143 2.20 -20.63 3.16
N PRO A 144 2.80 -19.97 2.14
CA PRO A 144 3.46 -18.69 2.32
C PRO A 144 2.47 -17.55 2.56
N ASP A 145 2.94 -16.51 3.25
CA ASP A 145 2.31 -15.19 3.20
C ASP A 145 2.89 -14.41 2.01
N VAL A 146 2.09 -14.19 0.96
CA VAL A 146 2.56 -13.58 -0.30
C VAL A 146 2.86 -12.09 -0.17
N LYS A 147 2.40 -11.46 0.92
CA LYS A 147 2.57 -10.02 1.15
C LYS A 147 3.73 -9.74 2.08
N GLU A 148 3.70 -10.32 3.27
CA GLU A 148 4.64 -10.01 4.35
C GLU A 148 5.85 -10.97 4.37
N GLY A 149 5.78 -12.13 3.69
CA GLY A 149 6.93 -13.05 3.58
C GLY A 149 8.18 -12.43 2.93
N HIS A 150 9.34 -13.04 3.17
CA HIS A 150 10.59 -12.66 2.50
C HIS A 150 10.53 -13.08 1.03
N GLY A 151 10.70 -12.11 0.13
CA GLY A 151 10.38 -12.20 -1.28
C GLY A 151 8.92 -11.82 -1.60
N GLY A 152 8.19 -11.25 -0.65
CA GLY A 152 6.77 -10.87 -0.79
C GLY A 152 6.54 -9.44 -1.31
N LEU A 153 5.28 -9.07 -1.49
CA LEU A 153 4.88 -7.74 -1.99
C LEU A 153 5.45 -6.58 -1.16
N ARG A 154 5.58 -6.76 0.16
CA ARG A 154 6.10 -5.73 1.06
C ARG A 154 7.58 -5.41 0.79
N ASP A 155 8.37 -6.38 0.36
CA ASP A 155 9.78 -6.15 0.03
C ASP A 155 9.93 -5.19 -1.16
N VAL A 156 9.12 -5.39 -2.21
CA VAL A 156 9.09 -4.48 -3.38
C VAL A 156 8.66 -3.07 -2.96
N GLN A 157 7.70 -2.94 -2.05
CA GLN A 157 7.26 -1.64 -1.54
C GLN A 157 8.39 -0.92 -0.78
N VAL A 158 9.13 -1.65 0.05
CA VAL A 158 10.31 -1.12 0.76
C VAL A 158 11.41 -0.70 -0.22
N LEU A 159 11.70 -1.51 -1.24
CA LEU A 159 12.70 -1.18 -2.28
C LEU A 159 12.31 0.09 -3.05
N ARG A 160 11.03 0.23 -3.43
CA ARG A 160 10.50 1.45 -4.06
C ARG A 160 10.68 2.67 -3.15
N ALA A 161 10.37 2.55 -1.87
CA ALA A 161 10.54 3.63 -0.90
C ALA A 161 12.02 3.99 -0.69
N ALA A 162 12.92 3.00 -0.56
CA ALA A 162 14.35 3.20 -0.44
C ALA A 162 14.93 3.96 -1.65
N ARG A 163 14.54 3.58 -2.87
CA ARG A 163 14.93 4.29 -4.10
C ARG A 163 14.45 5.75 -4.11
N LYS A 164 13.23 6.01 -3.63
CA LYS A 164 12.71 7.40 -3.51
C LYS A 164 13.52 8.25 -2.52
N ALA A 165 14.08 7.64 -1.47
CA ALA A 165 14.98 8.30 -0.52
C ALA A 165 16.39 8.53 -1.10
N VAL A 166 16.90 7.56 -1.87
CA VAL A 166 18.29 7.54 -2.35
C VAL A 166 18.29 7.37 -3.87
N PRO A 167 18.19 8.46 -4.65
CA PRO A 167 18.04 8.41 -6.11
C PRO A 167 19.23 7.82 -6.87
N VAL A 168 20.39 7.66 -6.21
CA VAL A 168 21.57 7.00 -6.80
C VAL A 168 21.42 5.48 -6.84
N ILE A 169 20.47 4.90 -6.10
CA ILE A 169 20.09 3.49 -6.27
C ILE A 169 19.54 3.32 -7.69
N PRO A 170 20.05 2.32 -8.47
CA PRO A 170 19.56 2.05 -9.81
C PRO A 170 18.03 1.91 -9.88
N ALA A 171 17.49 2.15 -11.08
CA ALA A 171 16.09 1.84 -11.31
C ALA A 171 15.82 0.36 -11.02
N LEU A 172 14.69 0.08 -10.37
CA LEU A 172 14.21 -1.29 -10.23
C LEU A 172 13.92 -1.83 -11.64
N GLY A 173 14.44 -3.03 -11.94
CA GLY A 173 14.31 -3.67 -13.25
C GLY A 173 12.88 -4.12 -13.56
N GLU A 174 12.61 -4.36 -14.84
CA GLU A 174 11.31 -4.87 -15.33
C GLU A 174 11.00 -6.24 -14.69
N GLU A 175 12.01 -7.07 -14.51
CA GLU A 175 11.92 -8.39 -13.91
C GLU A 175 11.36 -8.36 -12.47
N LEU A 176 11.67 -7.30 -11.71
CA LEU A 176 11.11 -7.11 -10.37
C LEU A 176 9.62 -6.76 -10.44
N PHE A 177 9.22 -5.97 -11.44
CA PHE A 177 7.82 -5.60 -11.63
C PHE A 177 6.99 -6.77 -12.14
N ASP A 178 7.55 -7.62 -13.00
CA ASP A 178 6.90 -8.86 -13.44
C ASP A 178 6.71 -9.82 -12.27
N ALA A 179 7.74 -10.03 -11.45
CA ALA A 179 7.64 -10.80 -10.22
C ALA A 179 6.60 -10.23 -9.25
N TYR A 180 6.56 -8.90 -9.11
CA TYR A 180 5.54 -8.22 -8.30
C TYR A 180 4.12 -8.45 -8.84
N ALA A 181 3.93 -8.40 -10.16
CA ALA A 181 2.65 -8.62 -10.81
C ALA A 181 2.14 -10.05 -10.59
N VAL A 182 3.02 -11.05 -10.63
CA VAL A 182 2.69 -12.45 -10.28
C VAL A 182 2.09 -12.51 -8.88
N LEU A 183 2.81 -12.02 -7.86
CA LEU A 183 2.33 -12.07 -6.48
C LEU A 183 1.05 -11.27 -6.26
N LEU A 184 0.88 -10.16 -6.97
CA LEU A 184 -0.33 -9.34 -6.91
C LEU A 184 -1.53 -10.10 -7.49
N GLY A 185 -1.35 -10.80 -8.61
CA GLY A 185 -2.38 -11.65 -9.21
C GLY A 185 -2.81 -12.79 -8.27
N VAL A 186 -1.84 -13.45 -7.62
CA VAL A 186 -2.11 -14.49 -6.62
C VAL A 186 -2.92 -13.93 -5.45
N ARG A 187 -2.54 -12.75 -4.94
CA ARG A 187 -3.27 -12.09 -3.84
C ARG A 187 -4.71 -11.74 -4.22
N VAL A 188 -4.92 -11.25 -5.45
CA VAL A 188 -6.28 -10.97 -5.96
C VAL A 188 -7.11 -12.24 -6.00
N ALA A 189 -6.60 -13.31 -6.63
CA ALA A 189 -7.30 -14.58 -6.73
C ALA A 189 -7.59 -15.19 -5.34
N LEU A 190 -6.67 -15.08 -4.38
CA LEU A 190 -6.87 -15.50 -3.00
C LEU A 190 -8.02 -14.74 -2.31
N HIS A 191 -8.06 -13.41 -2.47
CA HIS A 191 -9.11 -12.59 -1.85
C HIS A 191 -10.48 -12.83 -2.51
N GLU A 192 -10.52 -13.08 -3.81
CA GLU A 192 -11.75 -13.43 -4.54
C GLU A 192 -12.26 -14.81 -4.13
N HIS A 193 -11.39 -15.80 -4.07
CA HIS A 193 -11.73 -17.17 -3.69
C HIS A 193 -12.23 -17.25 -2.24
N THR A 194 -11.48 -16.66 -1.30
CA THR A 194 -11.78 -16.78 0.13
C THR A 194 -12.82 -15.77 0.62
N GLY A 195 -13.03 -14.68 -0.12
CA GLY A 195 -13.85 -13.55 0.30
C GLY A 195 -13.29 -12.79 1.52
N ARG A 196 -12.04 -13.07 1.93
CA ARG A 196 -11.38 -12.57 3.15
C ARG A 196 -10.12 -11.78 2.80
N PRO A 197 -9.72 -10.79 3.60
CA PRO A 197 -8.45 -10.08 3.44
C PRO A 197 -7.27 -10.90 4.01
N THR A 198 -7.12 -12.15 3.57
CA THR A 198 -6.01 -13.03 3.98
C THR A 198 -4.87 -12.94 2.98
N ASP A 199 -3.64 -12.85 3.46
CA ASP A 199 -2.45 -12.82 2.61
C ASP A 199 -1.65 -14.14 2.67
N ARG A 200 -2.12 -15.10 3.48
CA ARG A 200 -1.56 -16.47 3.57
C ARG A 200 -2.28 -17.39 2.60
N LEU A 201 -1.51 -18.04 1.72
CA LEU A 201 -1.98 -19.01 0.74
C LEU A 201 -1.93 -20.42 1.36
N LEU A 202 -3.05 -20.87 1.95
CA LEU A 202 -3.13 -22.20 2.56
C LEU A 202 -3.16 -23.30 1.50
N LEU A 203 -2.72 -24.50 1.86
CA LEU A 203 -2.64 -25.63 0.93
C LEU A 203 -4.01 -25.96 0.31
N GLU A 204 -5.08 -25.87 1.12
CA GLU A 204 -6.45 -26.13 0.69
C GLU A 204 -7.00 -25.09 -0.32
N GLU A 205 -6.39 -23.91 -0.40
CA GLU A 205 -6.83 -22.80 -1.26
C GLU A 205 -6.07 -22.80 -2.59
N GLN A 206 -4.92 -23.49 -2.70
CA GLN A 206 -3.98 -23.35 -3.81
C GLN A 206 -4.56 -23.72 -5.17
N ASP A 207 -5.32 -24.82 -5.28
CA ASP A 207 -5.93 -25.21 -6.56
C ASP A 207 -6.96 -24.17 -7.05
N ALA A 208 -7.77 -23.65 -6.14
CA ALA A 208 -8.77 -22.64 -6.49
C ALA A 208 -8.13 -21.30 -6.85
N VAL A 209 -7.08 -20.91 -6.12
CA VAL A 209 -6.29 -19.72 -6.41
C VAL A 209 -5.53 -19.86 -7.73
N ALA A 210 -5.02 -21.06 -8.06
CA ALA A 210 -4.35 -21.32 -9.33
C ALA A 210 -5.28 -21.06 -10.49
N ALA A 211 -6.48 -21.64 -10.46
CA ALA A 211 -7.51 -21.42 -11.49
C ALA A 211 -7.89 -19.93 -11.60
N GLY A 212 -8.06 -19.22 -10.48
CA GLY A 212 -8.39 -17.79 -10.47
C GLY A 212 -7.26 -16.88 -10.96
N ALA A 213 -6.01 -17.27 -10.74
CA ALA A 213 -4.82 -16.54 -11.18
C ALA A 213 -4.35 -16.93 -12.59
N GLY A 214 -5.01 -17.89 -13.26
CA GLY A 214 -4.72 -18.31 -14.63
C GLY A 214 -3.63 -19.36 -14.77
N TYR A 215 -3.40 -20.18 -13.73
CA TYR A 215 -2.50 -21.32 -13.74
C TYR A 215 -3.27 -22.63 -13.90
N ASP A 216 -2.61 -23.65 -14.46
CA ASP A 216 -3.22 -24.95 -14.72
C ASP A 216 -3.54 -25.71 -13.42
N ASP A 217 -2.66 -25.62 -12.42
CA ASP A 217 -2.78 -26.30 -11.12
C ASP A 217 -1.99 -25.59 -10.00
N ALA A 218 -2.15 -26.09 -8.76
CA ALA A 218 -1.45 -25.59 -7.58
C ALA A 218 0.08 -25.66 -7.73
N ASP A 219 0.62 -26.69 -8.39
CA ASP A 219 2.07 -26.84 -8.57
C ASP A 219 2.64 -25.76 -9.49
N ALA A 220 1.97 -25.47 -10.61
CA ALA A 220 2.32 -24.39 -11.53
C ALA A 220 2.25 -23.02 -10.85
N LEU A 221 1.18 -22.77 -10.08
CA LEU A 221 1.03 -21.56 -9.27
C LEU A 221 2.20 -21.41 -8.27
N MET A 222 2.47 -22.45 -7.49
CA MET A 222 3.51 -22.41 -6.45
C MET A 222 4.92 -22.31 -7.05
N ALA A 223 5.16 -22.91 -8.21
CA ALA A 223 6.41 -22.72 -8.96
C ALA A 223 6.60 -21.26 -9.39
N ALA A 224 5.54 -20.60 -9.89
CA ALA A 224 5.56 -19.20 -10.28
C ALA A 224 5.72 -18.26 -9.07
N VAL A 225 4.99 -18.50 -7.98
CA VAL A 225 5.15 -17.77 -6.71
C VAL A 225 6.58 -17.88 -6.21
N ALA A 226 7.14 -19.09 -6.18
CA ALA A 226 8.51 -19.29 -5.74
C ALA A 226 9.50 -18.55 -6.66
N ALA A 227 9.37 -18.67 -7.99
CA ALA A 227 10.25 -17.97 -8.93
C ALA A 227 10.21 -16.44 -8.76
N ALA A 228 9.01 -15.86 -8.68
CA ALA A 228 8.81 -14.43 -8.45
C ALA A 228 9.41 -13.99 -7.12
N SER A 229 9.17 -14.72 -6.05
CA SER A 229 9.72 -14.36 -4.73
C SER A 229 11.23 -14.48 -4.64
N ARG A 230 11.86 -15.43 -5.36
CA ARG A 230 13.32 -15.48 -5.47
C ARG A 230 13.89 -14.24 -6.14
N GLN A 231 13.26 -13.81 -7.24
CA GLN A 231 13.64 -12.60 -7.97
C GLN A 231 13.50 -11.32 -7.13
N ILE A 232 12.55 -11.30 -6.17
CA ILE A 232 12.37 -10.17 -5.25
C ILE A 232 13.40 -10.21 -4.11
N ALA A 233 13.73 -11.39 -3.61
CA ALA A 233 14.57 -11.57 -2.44
C ALA A 233 16.08 -11.40 -2.71
N TRP A 234 16.56 -11.79 -3.91
CA TRP A 234 17.98 -11.92 -4.24
C TRP A 234 18.29 -11.41 -5.64
#